data_AF-A0A2A2JIG5-F1
#
_entry.id   AF-A0A2A2JIG5-F1
#
_cell.length_a   1.000
_cell.length_b   1.000
_cell.length_c   1.000
_cell.angle_alpha   90.00
_cell.angle_beta   90.00
_cell.angle_gamma   90.00
#
_symmetry.space_group_name_H-M   'P 1'
#
loop_
_entity.id
_entity.type
_entity.pdbx_description
1 polymer ?
#
loop_
_entity_poly.entity_id
_entity_poly.type
_entity_poly.pdbx_seq_one_letter_code
_entity_poly.pdbx_strand_id
1 'polypeptide(L)'
;MPISGNEADFKQPWSLPEHKIVRSANDFLNAEGRFLFSNFSLSKGLGNLMWQYASLSSLAADYKAKIVLPESCLLRRAFNLSDENRIVWAEDSVVKEMMKELRNETINLKSCCSHPDLAVFVKNPKFQVVNGFFQNLNYFHPKYSRKIKNDFTFLKPIEEQAAKFLKGIMYVKSAVQVNNTASDTDKTVILDGSTSMSDIHYVGIHVRRGMDILVNQNNVRHGHLAAPFDYYLQAMRDLSQVKVNENVSGFRLIHKAKCSFS
;
A
#
# COMPACT_ATOMS: atom_id res chain seq x y z
N MET A 1 10.02 -15.19 16.05
CA MET A 1 9.30 -14.37 15.04
C MET A 1 10.30 -13.39 14.44
N PRO A 2 10.44 -13.23 13.11
CA PRO A 2 11.23 -12.14 12.59
C PRO A 2 10.50 -10.84 12.93
N ILE A 3 11.12 -10.03 13.77
CA ILE A 3 10.67 -8.69 14.11
C ILE A 3 10.69 -7.91 12.79
N SER A 4 9.52 -7.48 12.31
CA SER A 4 9.44 -6.51 11.22
C SER A 4 10.27 -5.31 11.63
N GLY A 5 11.22 -4.92 10.77
CA GLY A 5 12.16 -3.83 11.06
C GLY A 5 11.44 -2.60 11.57
N ASN A 6 12.07 -1.91 12.53
CA ASN A 6 11.57 -0.71 13.22
C ASN A 6 10.49 0.02 12.42
N GLU A 7 9.25 -0.18 12.84
CA GLU A 7 8.09 0.38 12.17
C GLU A 7 8.21 1.90 12.18
N ALA A 8 8.16 2.51 10.98
CA ALA A 8 8.10 3.95 10.88
C ALA A 8 6.88 4.44 11.69
N ASP A 9 7.13 5.28 12.69
CA ASP A 9 6.07 5.96 13.42
C ASP A 9 5.29 6.80 12.42
N PHE A 10 4.10 6.33 12.02
CA PHE A 10 3.29 6.96 10.97
C PHE A 10 2.51 8.16 11.53
N LYS A 11 3.27 9.08 12.14
CA LYS A 11 2.82 10.40 12.57
C LYS A 11 2.79 11.32 11.37
N GLN A 12 1.63 11.39 10.74
CA GLN A 12 1.42 12.32 9.64
C GLN A 12 1.34 13.78 10.13
N PRO A 13 1.89 14.74 9.36
CA PRO A 13 1.72 16.16 9.61
C PRO A 13 0.43 16.77 9.01
N TRP A 14 -0.38 16.00 8.29
CA TRP A 14 -1.61 16.50 7.64
C TRP A 14 -2.89 16.15 8.41
N SER A 15 -3.95 16.93 8.17
CA SER A 15 -5.30 16.65 8.65
C SER A 15 -5.86 15.38 8.02
N LEU A 16 -6.66 14.63 8.79
CA LEU A 16 -7.40 13.48 8.28
C LEU A 16 -8.70 13.93 7.59
N PRO A 17 -9.17 13.22 6.55
CA PRO A 17 -10.50 13.44 6.01
C PRO A 17 -11.56 13.26 7.10
N GLU A 18 -12.57 14.11 7.10
CA GLU A 18 -13.73 13.96 7.97
C GLU A 18 -14.60 12.79 7.49
N HIS A 19 -14.95 11.92 8.43
CA HIS A 19 -15.85 10.80 8.19
C HIS A 19 -16.87 10.76 9.32
N LYS A 20 -18.08 10.29 9.03
CA LYS A 20 -19.05 9.97 10.07
C LYS A 20 -18.53 8.79 10.90
N ILE A 21 -18.28 9.05 12.18
CA ILE A 21 -17.81 8.03 13.13
C ILE A 21 -19.00 7.52 13.94
N VAL A 22 -19.22 6.22 13.91
CA VAL A 22 -20.19 5.53 14.76
C VAL A 22 -19.64 5.45 16.19
N ARG A 23 -20.44 5.93 17.15
CA ARG A 23 -20.05 6.05 18.57
C ARG A 23 -20.82 5.11 19.50
N SER A 24 -21.77 4.35 18.98
CA SER A 24 -22.53 3.37 19.76
C SER A 24 -22.65 2.03 19.04
N ALA A 25 -22.48 0.94 19.78
CA ALA A 25 -22.77 -0.41 19.29
C ALA A 25 -24.25 -0.55 18.83
N ASN A 26 -25.18 0.14 19.50
CA ASN A 26 -26.59 0.14 19.15
C ASN A 26 -26.86 0.70 17.75
N ASP A 27 -26.00 1.59 17.24
CA ASP A 27 -26.15 2.12 15.88
C ASP A 27 -26.00 0.99 14.84
N PHE A 28 -25.14 -0.01 15.09
CA PHE A 28 -25.03 -1.19 14.24
C PHE A 28 -26.23 -2.13 14.34
N LEU A 29 -26.79 -2.28 15.54
CA LEU A 29 -27.98 -3.10 15.77
C LEU A 29 -29.19 -2.55 15.00
N ASN A 30 -29.33 -1.23 14.94
CA ASN A 30 -30.43 -0.55 14.25
C ASN A 30 -30.17 -0.31 12.75
N ALA A 31 -28.92 -0.33 12.31
CA ALA A 31 -28.59 -0.08 10.90
C ALA A 31 -28.98 -1.24 9.98
N GLU A 32 -29.39 -0.93 8.75
CA GLU A 32 -29.66 -1.95 7.73
C GLU A 32 -28.37 -2.48 7.09
N GLY A 33 -28.43 -3.73 6.62
CA GLY A 33 -27.34 -4.39 5.91
C GLY A 33 -26.44 -5.25 6.81
N ARG A 34 -25.36 -5.76 6.21
CA ARG A 34 -24.40 -6.65 6.86
C ARG A 34 -23.11 -5.90 7.18
N PHE A 35 -22.46 -6.25 8.28
CA PHE A 35 -21.23 -5.62 8.75
C PHE A 35 -20.15 -6.64 9.02
N LEU A 36 -18.97 -6.38 8.48
CA LEU A 36 -17.79 -7.19 8.66
C LEU A 36 -16.76 -6.42 9.48
N PHE A 37 -16.43 -6.97 10.64
CA PHE A 37 -15.47 -6.42 11.58
C PHE A 37 -14.12 -7.12 11.45
N SER A 38 -13.05 -6.37 11.70
CA SER A 38 -11.72 -6.91 11.87
C SER A 38 -10.93 -6.09 12.86
N ASN A 39 -9.96 -6.71 13.51
CA ASN A 39 -9.20 -6.06 14.57
C ASN A 39 -8.21 -5.01 14.06
N PHE A 40 -7.79 -5.04 12.79
CA PHE A 40 -6.81 -4.13 12.16
C PHE A 40 -5.62 -3.74 13.07
N SER A 41 -5.25 -4.63 14.01
CA SER A 41 -4.32 -4.34 15.12
C SER A 41 -3.26 -5.43 15.29
N LEU A 42 -3.49 -6.62 14.74
CA LEU A 42 -2.48 -7.69 14.73
C LEU A 42 -1.33 -7.45 13.74
N SER A 43 -1.50 -6.51 12.81
CA SER A 43 -0.52 -6.21 11.79
C SER A 43 -0.21 -4.73 11.79
N LYS A 44 0.85 -4.37 12.52
CA LYS A 44 1.19 -2.97 12.77
C LYS A 44 1.75 -2.24 11.53
N GLY A 45 2.26 -2.97 10.53
CA GLY A 45 2.72 -2.40 9.27
C GLY A 45 1.58 -2.01 8.30
N LEU A 46 1.66 -0.80 7.73
CA LEU A 46 0.70 -0.27 6.76
C LEU A 46 0.42 -1.26 5.60
N GLY A 47 1.47 -1.88 5.05
CA GLY A 47 1.32 -2.85 3.96
C GLY A 47 0.51 -4.09 4.34
N ASN A 48 0.61 -4.56 5.59
CA ASN A 48 -0.21 -5.69 6.01
C ASN A 48 -1.67 -5.30 6.24
N LEU A 49 -1.92 -4.09 6.74
CA LEU A 49 -3.28 -3.54 6.84
C LEU A 49 -3.91 -3.41 5.46
N MET A 50 -3.14 -2.98 4.45
CA MET A 50 -3.61 -2.93 3.05
C MET A 50 -4.04 -4.32 2.57
N TRP A 51 -3.26 -5.37 2.86
CA TRP A 51 -3.62 -6.74 2.47
C TRP A 51 -4.87 -7.26 3.19
N GLN A 52 -4.99 -7.00 4.49
CA GLN A 52 -6.17 -7.36 5.27
C GLN A 52 -7.40 -6.64 4.70
N TYR A 53 -7.33 -5.32 4.50
CA TYR A 53 -8.40 -4.53 3.93
C TYR A 53 -8.81 -5.04 2.55
N ALA A 54 -7.86 -5.25 1.64
CA ALA A 54 -8.13 -5.72 0.29
C ALA A 54 -8.87 -7.07 0.30
N SER A 55 -8.41 -8.00 1.14
CA SER A 55 -9.02 -9.31 1.30
C SER A 55 -10.44 -9.20 1.86
N LEU A 56 -10.65 -8.40 2.91
CA LEU A 56 -11.98 -8.15 3.46
C LEU A 56 -12.90 -7.44 2.47
N SER A 57 -12.36 -6.54 1.65
CA SER A 57 -13.13 -5.80 0.66
C SER A 57 -13.68 -6.70 -0.45
N SER A 58 -12.90 -7.68 -0.89
CA SER A 58 -13.39 -8.70 -1.81
C SER A 58 -14.50 -9.54 -1.19
N LEU A 59 -14.33 -9.97 0.06
CA LEU A 59 -15.31 -10.77 0.80
C LEU A 59 -16.60 -9.99 1.07
N ALA A 60 -16.48 -8.75 1.54
CA ALA A 60 -17.62 -7.87 1.81
C ALA A 60 -18.44 -7.61 0.54
N ALA A 61 -17.79 -7.47 -0.62
CA ALA A 61 -18.48 -7.32 -1.89
C ALA A 61 -19.33 -8.55 -2.27
N ASP A 62 -18.86 -9.76 -1.98
CA ASP A 62 -19.61 -10.99 -2.27
C ASP A 62 -20.87 -11.15 -1.41
N TYR A 63 -20.80 -10.71 -0.16
CA TYR A 63 -21.90 -10.82 0.79
C TYR A 63 -22.75 -9.54 0.90
N LYS A 64 -22.48 -8.52 0.07
CA LYS A 64 -23.11 -7.19 0.13
C LYS A 64 -23.03 -6.58 1.54
N ALA A 65 -21.86 -6.71 2.17
CA ALA A 65 -21.57 -6.21 3.50
C ALA A 65 -20.73 -4.92 3.45
N LYS A 66 -20.78 -4.15 4.54
CA LYS A 66 -19.89 -3.03 4.81
C LYS A 66 -18.74 -3.46 5.71
N ILE A 67 -17.56 -2.92 5.49
CA ILE A 67 -16.39 -3.12 6.34
C ILE A 67 -16.41 -2.07 7.45
N VAL A 68 -16.23 -2.51 8.69
CA VAL A 68 -16.08 -1.61 9.83
C VAL A 68 -14.61 -1.40 10.13
N LEU A 69 -14.17 -0.14 10.10
CA LEU A 69 -12.79 0.28 10.40
C LEU A 69 -12.77 1.08 11.71
N PRO A 70 -11.84 0.78 12.64
CA PRO A 70 -11.63 1.63 13.81
C PRO A 70 -11.07 2.98 13.37
N GLU A 71 -11.47 4.06 14.04
CA GLU A 71 -11.01 5.42 13.74
C GLU A 71 -9.48 5.57 13.83
N SER A 72 -8.82 4.76 14.67
CA SER A 72 -7.36 4.71 14.80
C SER A 72 -6.64 3.98 13.65
N CYS A 73 -7.37 3.34 12.72
CA CYS A 73 -6.78 2.55 11.64
C CYS A 73 -5.80 3.40 10.82
N LEU A 74 -4.55 2.92 10.70
CA LEU A 74 -3.49 3.64 9.98
C LEU A 74 -3.79 3.81 8.49
N LEU A 75 -4.69 3.02 7.90
CA LEU A 75 -5.07 3.21 6.49
C LEU A 75 -5.71 4.57 6.24
N ARG A 76 -6.46 5.11 7.21
CA ARG A 76 -7.07 6.46 7.13
C ARG A 76 -6.03 7.56 6.96
N ARG A 77 -4.80 7.30 7.42
CA ARG A 77 -3.69 8.26 7.38
C ARG A 77 -3.06 8.38 6.00
N ALA A 78 -3.16 7.33 5.19
CA ALA A 78 -2.52 7.26 3.88
C ALA A 78 -3.52 7.36 2.72
N PHE A 79 -4.73 6.83 2.88
CA PHE A 79 -5.63 6.55 1.77
C PHE A 79 -7.00 7.21 1.92
N ASN A 80 -7.61 7.55 0.79
CA ASN A 80 -8.95 8.12 0.71
C ASN A 80 -10.03 7.02 0.79
N LEU A 81 -10.30 6.56 2.00
CA LEU A 81 -11.29 5.53 2.32
C LEU A 81 -12.66 6.14 2.67
N SER A 82 -13.30 6.78 1.68
CA SER A 82 -14.51 7.60 1.86
C SER A 82 -15.83 7.00 1.34
N ASP A 83 -15.83 5.79 0.75
CA ASP A 83 -17.07 5.19 0.25
C ASP A 83 -17.97 4.66 1.39
N GLU A 84 -18.92 5.47 1.83
CA GLU A 84 -19.86 5.19 2.93
C GLU A 84 -20.81 4.00 2.65
N ASN A 85 -20.93 3.57 1.39
CA ASN A 85 -21.69 2.38 1.05
C ASN A 85 -20.91 1.10 1.32
N ARG A 86 -19.58 1.18 1.44
CA ARG A 86 -18.67 0.05 1.65
C ARG A 86 -17.96 0.10 3.00
N ILE A 87 -17.72 1.29 3.53
CA ILE A 87 -16.85 1.52 4.69
C ILE A 87 -17.66 2.26 5.76
N VAL A 88 -17.56 1.78 6.99
CA VAL A 88 -18.11 2.43 8.17
C VAL A 88 -16.97 2.67 9.15
N TRP A 89 -16.79 3.92 9.55
CA TRP A 89 -15.85 4.30 10.59
C TRP A 89 -16.51 4.23 11.96
N ALA A 90 -15.84 3.66 12.94
CA ALA A 90 -16.35 3.55 14.30
C ALA A 90 -15.26 3.85 15.33
N GLU A 91 -15.66 4.31 16.51
CA GLU A 91 -14.72 4.49 17.62
C GLU A 91 -14.06 3.16 18.00
N ASP A 92 -12.80 3.23 18.42
CA ASP A 92 -12.02 2.06 18.84
C ASP A 92 -12.70 1.27 19.96
N SER A 93 -13.38 1.97 20.88
CA SER A 93 -14.19 1.39 21.96
C SER A 93 -15.34 0.54 21.40
N VAL A 94 -16.09 1.08 20.44
CA VAL A 94 -17.23 0.40 19.80
C VAL A 94 -16.78 -0.83 19.02
N VAL A 95 -15.68 -0.72 18.25
CA VAL A 95 -15.13 -1.89 17.53
C VAL A 95 -14.74 -2.98 18.51
N LYS A 96 -14.07 -2.64 19.62
CA LYS A 96 -13.68 -3.61 20.67
C LYS A 96 -14.90 -4.24 21.34
N GLU A 97 -15.94 -3.47 21.61
CA GLU A 97 -17.21 -3.95 22.18
C GLU A 97 -17.89 -4.93 21.23
N MET A 98 -18.13 -4.55 19.98
CA MET A 98 -18.73 -5.41 18.96
C MET A 98 -17.94 -6.71 18.77
N MET A 99 -16.61 -6.63 18.73
CA MET A 99 -15.76 -7.82 18.64
C MET A 99 -15.83 -8.72 19.88
N LYS A 100 -16.05 -8.16 21.07
CA LYS A 100 -16.24 -8.92 22.30
C LYS A 100 -17.60 -9.63 22.31
N GLU A 101 -18.64 -9.00 21.79
CA GLU A 101 -19.97 -9.60 21.67
C GLU A 101 -20.00 -10.69 20.60
N LEU A 102 -19.36 -10.43 19.45
CA LEU A 102 -19.33 -11.31 18.28
C LEU A 102 -18.23 -12.40 18.35
N ARG A 103 -17.84 -12.82 19.56
CA ARG A 103 -16.78 -13.84 19.74
C ARG A 103 -17.14 -15.18 19.10
N ASN A 104 -18.42 -15.56 19.13
CA ASN A 104 -18.90 -16.83 18.58
C ASN A 104 -18.95 -16.82 17.05
N GLU A 105 -19.00 -15.62 16.46
CA GLU A 105 -18.99 -15.28 15.05
C GLU A 105 -17.58 -14.91 14.58
N THR A 106 -16.54 -15.10 15.39
CA THR A 106 -15.18 -14.75 15.00
C THR A 106 -14.50 -15.88 14.25
N ILE A 107 -14.02 -15.58 13.04
CA ILE A 107 -13.11 -16.44 12.28
C ILE A 107 -11.68 -15.91 12.44
N ASN A 108 -10.78 -16.73 12.98
CA ASN A 108 -9.37 -16.38 13.18
C ASN A 108 -8.48 -17.18 12.22
N LEU A 109 -7.82 -16.47 11.30
CA LEU A 109 -6.96 -17.04 10.26
C LEU A 109 -5.49 -16.93 10.67
N LYS A 110 -4.92 -18.07 11.06
CA LYS A 110 -3.56 -18.14 11.64
C LYS A 110 -2.44 -18.14 10.59
N SER A 111 -2.73 -18.47 9.33
CA SER A 111 -1.73 -18.55 8.26
C SER A 111 -1.96 -17.50 7.17
N CYS A 112 -0.86 -16.90 6.70
CA CYS A 112 -0.87 -16.09 5.49
C CYS A 112 -0.97 -16.95 4.24
N CYS A 113 -1.42 -16.33 3.14
CA CYS A 113 -1.49 -16.93 1.81
C CYS A 113 -2.41 -18.17 1.69
N SER A 114 -3.23 -18.43 2.70
CA SER A 114 -4.32 -19.40 2.59
C SER A 114 -5.48 -18.75 1.83
N HIS A 115 -6.08 -19.52 0.92
CA HIS A 115 -7.29 -19.15 0.17
C HIS A 115 -8.50 -19.90 0.71
N PRO A 116 -8.88 -19.73 1.99
CA PRO A 116 -10.07 -20.39 2.46
C PRO A 116 -11.26 -19.75 1.74
N ASP A 117 -12.11 -20.58 1.14
CA ASP A 117 -13.48 -20.19 0.85
C ASP A 117 -14.17 -19.95 2.20
N LEU A 118 -14.21 -18.68 2.61
CA LEU A 118 -14.79 -18.28 3.88
C LEU A 118 -16.29 -18.19 3.73
N ALA A 119 -16.98 -19.17 4.28
CA ALA A 119 -18.40 -19.06 4.58
C ALA A 119 -18.58 -18.10 5.76
N VAL A 120 -18.96 -16.85 5.46
CA VAL A 120 -19.26 -15.81 6.45
C VAL A 120 -20.76 -15.59 6.58
N PHE A 121 -21.18 -15.01 7.70
CA PHE A 121 -22.59 -14.75 8.04
C PHE A 121 -23.45 -16.03 8.19
N VAL A 122 -22.82 -17.17 8.50
CA VAL A 122 -23.51 -18.46 8.68
C VAL A 122 -24.27 -18.49 10.01
N LYS A 123 -23.61 -18.09 11.11
CA LYS A 123 -24.21 -18.10 12.46
C LYS A 123 -25.06 -16.86 12.72
N ASN A 124 -24.64 -15.73 12.14
CA ASN A 124 -25.30 -14.45 12.30
C ASN A 124 -25.44 -13.81 10.91
N PRO A 125 -26.68 -13.58 10.42
CA PRO A 125 -26.90 -13.10 9.06
C PRO A 125 -26.49 -11.63 8.86
N LYS A 126 -26.22 -10.90 9.95
CA LYS A 126 -25.95 -9.47 9.97
C LYS A 126 -24.50 -9.13 10.29
N PHE A 127 -23.88 -9.87 11.21
CA PHE A 127 -22.57 -9.54 11.75
C PHE A 127 -21.57 -10.68 11.61
N GLN A 128 -20.34 -10.35 11.25
CA GLN A 128 -19.23 -11.30 11.18
C GLN A 128 -17.93 -10.62 11.59
N VAL A 129 -17.10 -11.32 12.36
CA VAL A 129 -15.72 -10.89 12.63
C VAL A 129 -14.75 -11.81 11.86
N VAL A 130 -13.79 -11.22 11.14
CA VAL A 130 -12.72 -11.96 10.45
C VAL A 130 -11.37 -11.34 10.81
N ASN A 131 -10.51 -12.11 11.45
CA ASN A 131 -9.21 -11.66 11.96
C ASN A 131 -8.07 -12.55 11.45
N GLY A 132 -6.84 -12.02 11.49
CA GLY A 132 -5.62 -12.78 11.27
C GLY A 132 -4.82 -12.33 10.04
N PHE A 133 -3.95 -13.20 9.54
CA PHE A 133 -2.98 -12.88 8.49
C PHE A 133 -3.47 -13.24 7.07
N PHE A 134 -4.76 -13.14 6.82
CA PHE A 134 -5.35 -13.61 5.57
C PHE A 134 -5.03 -12.68 4.39
N GLN A 135 -4.67 -13.30 3.27
CA GLN A 135 -4.37 -12.62 2.01
C GLN A 135 -5.09 -13.39 0.90
N ASN A 136 -6.28 -12.92 0.52
CA ASN A 136 -7.09 -13.58 -0.49
C ASN A 136 -6.77 -13.02 -1.89
N LEU A 137 -6.25 -13.82 -2.82
CA LEU A 137 -5.95 -13.37 -4.19
C LEU A 137 -7.16 -12.75 -4.94
N ASN A 138 -8.39 -12.94 -4.47
CA ASN A 138 -9.58 -12.31 -5.06
C ASN A 138 -9.45 -10.79 -5.19
N TYR A 139 -8.68 -10.10 -4.35
CA TYR A 139 -8.50 -8.65 -4.55
C TYR A 139 -7.79 -8.31 -5.88
N PHE A 140 -7.05 -9.24 -6.50
CA PHE A 140 -6.50 -9.07 -7.85
C PHE A 140 -7.51 -9.36 -8.96
N HIS A 141 -8.60 -10.05 -8.65
CA HIS A 141 -9.61 -10.41 -9.64
C HIS A 141 -10.29 -9.14 -10.21
N PRO A 142 -10.54 -9.06 -11.53
CA PRO A 142 -11.12 -7.86 -12.17
C PRO A 142 -12.42 -7.35 -11.54
N LYS A 143 -13.22 -8.26 -10.96
CA LYS A 143 -14.46 -7.94 -10.23
C LYS A 143 -14.24 -6.96 -9.06
N TYR A 144 -13.13 -7.05 -8.34
CA TYR A 144 -12.89 -6.27 -7.12
C TYR A 144 -11.76 -5.26 -7.28
N SER A 145 -10.76 -5.57 -8.10
CA SER A 145 -9.50 -4.84 -8.17
C SER A 145 -9.66 -3.35 -8.49
N ARG A 146 -10.64 -2.96 -9.32
CA ARG A 146 -10.91 -1.55 -9.61
C ARG A 146 -11.31 -0.78 -8.36
N LYS A 147 -12.28 -1.30 -7.60
CA LYS A 147 -12.77 -0.63 -6.37
C LYS A 147 -11.67 -0.59 -5.31
N ILE A 148 -10.95 -1.69 -5.12
CA ILE A 148 -9.85 -1.77 -4.15
C ILE A 148 -8.72 -0.81 -4.50
N LYS A 149 -8.39 -0.65 -5.79
CA LYS A 149 -7.40 0.35 -6.23
C LYS A 149 -7.86 1.78 -5.93
N ASN A 150 -9.14 2.08 -6.17
CA ASN A 150 -9.69 3.40 -5.86
C ASN A 150 -9.63 3.69 -4.35
N ASP A 151 -9.93 2.70 -3.51
CA ASP A 151 -9.80 2.80 -2.05
C ASP A 151 -8.36 3.12 -1.61
N PHE A 152 -7.36 2.66 -2.35
CA PHE A 152 -5.93 2.96 -2.11
C PHE A 152 -5.40 4.16 -2.88
N THR A 153 -6.27 5.10 -3.25
CA THR A 153 -5.83 6.43 -3.70
C THR A 153 -5.23 7.18 -2.53
N PHE A 154 -4.05 7.77 -2.70
CA PHE A 154 -3.40 8.54 -1.63
C PHE A 154 -4.21 9.79 -1.27
N LEU A 155 -4.06 10.25 -0.04
CA LEU A 155 -4.60 11.55 0.34
C LEU A 155 -3.86 12.67 -0.42
N LYS A 156 -4.60 13.72 -0.79
CA LYS A 156 -4.06 14.88 -1.52
C LYS A 156 -2.79 15.48 -0.90
N PRO A 157 -2.66 15.65 0.44
CA PRO A 157 -1.42 16.16 1.03
C PRO A 157 -0.19 15.27 0.81
N ILE A 158 -0.38 13.97 0.63
CA ILE A 158 0.70 13.02 0.31
C ILE A 158 1.11 13.20 -1.15
N GLU A 159 0.12 13.31 -2.06
CA GLU A 159 0.36 13.56 -3.48
C GLU A 159 1.09 14.89 -3.69
N GLU A 160 0.69 15.95 -2.99
CA GLU A 160 1.34 17.27 -3.03
C GLU A 160 2.77 17.23 -2.51
N GLN A 161 3.03 16.51 -1.41
CA GLN A 161 4.38 16.33 -0.89
C GLN A 161 5.26 15.52 -1.84
N ALA A 162 4.73 14.44 -2.42
CA ALA A 162 5.44 13.65 -3.42
C ALA A 162 5.75 14.49 -4.66
N ALA A 163 4.80 15.29 -5.14
CA ALA A 163 5.01 16.20 -6.27
C ALA A 163 6.05 17.28 -5.95
N LYS A 164 6.04 17.86 -4.75
CA LYS A 164 7.05 18.82 -4.30
C LYS A 164 8.44 18.19 -4.24
N PHE A 165 8.54 16.99 -3.68
CA PHE A 165 9.80 16.24 -3.61
C PHE A 165 10.36 15.94 -5.00
N LEU A 166 9.52 15.45 -5.91
CA LEU A 166 9.91 15.20 -7.30
C LEU A 166 10.38 16.48 -7.98
N LYS A 167 9.63 17.59 -7.88
CA LYS A 167 10.05 18.90 -8.43
C LYS A 167 11.40 19.36 -7.89
N GLY A 168 11.66 19.15 -6.59
CA GLY A 168 12.96 19.48 -5.98
C GLY A 168 14.12 18.68 -6.58
N ILE A 169 13.94 17.37 -6.79
CA ILE A 169 14.94 16.53 -7.46
C ILE A 169 15.18 17.00 -8.90
N MET A 170 14.11 17.37 -9.61
CA MET A 170 14.22 17.90 -10.97
C MET A 170 15.06 19.17 -11.01
N TYR A 171 14.79 20.13 -10.11
CA TYR A 171 15.53 21.39 -10.04
C TYR A 171 17.02 21.19 -9.74
N VAL A 172 17.37 20.38 -8.74
CA VAL A 172 18.77 20.12 -8.37
C VAL A 172 19.54 19.50 -9.53
N LYS A 173 18.93 18.57 -10.27
CA LYS A 173 19.60 17.91 -11.40
C LYS A 173 19.87 18.86 -12.56
N SER A 174 18.91 19.71 -12.91
CA SER A 174 19.10 20.77 -13.92
C SER A 174 20.26 21.71 -13.52
N ALA A 175 20.34 22.11 -12.24
CA ALA A 175 21.42 22.95 -11.75
C ALA A 175 22.81 22.28 -11.77
N VAL A 176 22.89 20.96 -11.54
CA VAL A 176 24.15 20.21 -11.57
C VAL A 176 24.67 19.98 -12.99
N GLN A 177 23.79 19.74 -13.97
CA GLN A 177 24.21 19.57 -15.37
C GLN A 177 24.88 20.81 -15.95
N VAL A 178 24.42 22.00 -15.57
CA VAL A 178 24.97 23.29 -15.99
C VAL A 178 26.41 23.51 -15.49
N ASN A 179 26.78 22.91 -14.35
CA ASN A 179 28.11 23.09 -13.76
C ASN A 179 29.20 22.20 -14.35
N ASN A 180 28.87 21.13 -15.08
CA ASN A 180 29.87 20.23 -15.66
C ASN A 180 30.51 20.76 -16.96
N THR A 181 30.13 21.96 -17.40
CA THR A 181 30.70 22.67 -18.57
C THR A 181 31.53 23.90 -18.20
N ALA A 182 31.67 24.24 -16.91
CA ALA A 182 32.45 25.39 -16.45
C ALA A 182 33.81 24.97 -15.87
N SER A 183 34.88 25.65 -16.28
CA SER A 183 36.21 25.49 -15.68
C SER A 183 36.23 25.98 -14.22
N ASP A 184 37.09 25.34 -13.43
CA ASP A 184 37.11 25.24 -11.97
C ASP A 184 37.28 26.55 -11.14
N THR A 185 37.07 27.75 -11.70
CA THR A 185 37.50 29.01 -11.05
C THR A 185 36.43 30.07 -10.80
N ASP A 186 35.15 29.86 -11.10
CA ASP A 186 34.12 30.77 -10.58
C ASP A 186 32.74 30.09 -10.51
N LYS A 187 32.32 29.73 -9.29
CA LYS A 187 30.98 29.17 -9.02
C LYS A 187 29.94 30.29 -9.02
N THR A 188 29.69 30.88 -10.18
CA THR A 188 28.48 31.67 -10.41
C THR A 188 27.46 30.79 -11.13
N VAL A 189 26.29 30.60 -10.49
CA VAL A 189 25.17 29.82 -11.03
C VAL A 189 24.56 30.63 -12.17
N ILE A 190 24.95 30.34 -13.41
CA ILE A 190 24.30 30.90 -14.60
C ILE A 190 23.31 29.87 -15.12
N LEU A 191 22.02 30.12 -14.93
CA LEU A 191 20.93 29.29 -15.47
C LEU A 191 20.89 29.46 -17.00
N ASP A 192 21.45 28.52 -17.76
CA ASP A 192 21.17 28.46 -19.19
C ASP A 192 19.85 27.71 -19.42
N GLY A 193 18.86 28.41 -20.00
CA GLY A 193 17.48 27.96 -20.18
C GLY A 193 17.28 26.95 -21.32
N SER A 194 18.33 26.23 -21.72
CA SER A 194 18.36 25.42 -22.94
C SER A 194 18.07 23.93 -22.72
N THR A 195 18.24 23.39 -21.51
CA THR A 195 17.83 22.00 -21.20
C THR A 195 16.33 21.96 -20.90
N SER A 196 15.53 21.62 -21.90
CA SER A 196 14.10 21.40 -21.71
C SER A 196 13.90 20.27 -20.69
N MET A 197 12.99 20.46 -19.71
CA MET A 197 12.63 19.41 -18.74
C MET A 197 12.11 18.12 -19.41
N SER A 198 11.78 18.17 -20.71
CA SER A 198 11.40 17.03 -21.54
C SER A 198 12.50 15.98 -21.70
N ASP A 199 13.77 16.35 -21.53
CA ASP A 199 14.90 15.49 -21.92
C ASP A 199 15.46 14.68 -20.74
N ILE A 200 14.83 14.79 -19.57
CA ILE A 200 15.25 14.08 -18.36
C ILE A 200 14.36 12.86 -18.11
N HIS A 201 14.91 11.67 -18.34
CA HIS A 201 14.27 10.42 -17.96
C HIS A 201 14.54 10.06 -16.50
N TYR A 202 13.48 9.70 -15.77
CA TYR A 202 13.55 9.21 -14.39
C TYR A 202 13.24 7.72 -14.35
N VAL A 203 14.07 6.97 -13.62
CA VAL A 203 13.85 5.53 -13.37
C VAL A 203 13.55 5.37 -11.88
N GLY A 204 12.31 4.98 -11.57
CA GLY A 204 11.92 4.60 -10.21
C GLY A 204 12.31 3.15 -9.93
N ILE A 205 13.16 2.92 -8.92
CA ILE A 205 13.54 1.57 -8.48
C ILE A 205 13.02 1.34 -7.06
N HIS A 206 12.17 0.33 -6.90
CA HIS A 206 11.77 -0.13 -5.57
C HIS A 206 12.72 -1.24 -5.11
N VAL A 207 13.58 -0.92 -4.14
CA VAL A 207 14.56 -1.86 -3.58
C VAL A 207 14.05 -2.34 -2.22
N ARG A 208 13.50 -3.56 -2.18
CA ARG A 208 13.08 -4.16 -0.91
C ARG A 208 14.29 -4.72 -0.17
N ARG A 209 14.69 -4.05 0.91
CA ARG A 209 15.75 -4.49 1.84
C ARG A 209 15.18 -4.50 3.25
N GLY A 210 15.51 -5.53 4.02
CA GLY A 210 15.02 -5.71 5.38
C GLY A 210 15.46 -7.05 5.96
N MET A 211 15.46 -7.19 7.29
CA MET A 211 15.75 -8.46 7.97
C MET A 211 14.82 -9.59 7.51
N ASP A 212 13.58 -9.26 7.15
CA ASP A 212 12.59 -10.18 6.60
C ASP A 212 13.02 -10.82 5.27
N ILE A 213 13.86 -10.14 4.48
CA ILE A 213 14.39 -10.64 3.19
C ILE A 213 15.82 -11.17 3.34
N LEU A 214 16.67 -10.48 4.10
CA LEU A 214 18.10 -10.77 4.18
C LEU A 214 18.45 -11.87 5.19
N VAL A 215 17.64 -12.06 6.23
CA VAL A 215 17.97 -12.92 7.38
C VAL A 215 16.96 -14.07 7.56
N ASN A 216 15.79 -14.00 6.91
CA ASN A 216 14.79 -15.06 6.99
C ASN A 216 15.19 -16.27 6.13
N GLN A 217 15.63 -17.34 6.78
CA GLN A 217 16.07 -18.58 6.13
C GLN A 217 15.02 -19.20 5.20
N ASN A 218 13.71 -19.02 5.47
CA ASN A 218 12.68 -19.51 4.57
C ASN A 218 12.66 -18.75 3.24
N ASN A 219 12.87 -17.44 3.27
CA ASN A 219 12.92 -16.62 2.06
C ASN A 219 14.18 -16.93 1.23
N VAL A 220 15.31 -17.14 1.90
CA VAL A 220 16.56 -17.57 1.26
C VAL A 220 16.39 -18.92 0.56
N ARG A 221 15.75 -19.90 1.21
CA ARG A 221 15.47 -21.23 0.63
C ARG A 221 14.63 -21.16 -0.65
N HIS A 222 13.76 -20.17 -0.78
CA HIS A 222 12.93 -19.96 -1.97
C HIS A 222 13.54 -18.94 -2.96
N GLY A 223 14.81 -18.58 -2.80
CA GLY A 223 15.53 -17.69 -3.72
C GLY A 223 15.10 -16.22 -3.64
N HIS A 224 14.36 -15.82 -2.60
CA HIS A 224 13.99 -14.43 -2.37
C HIS A 224 15.18 -13.65 -1.77
N LEU A 225 16.18 -13.40 -2.61
CA LEU A 225 17.38 -12.63 -2.26
C LEU A 225 17.23 -11.19 -2.75
N ALA A 226 17.67 -10.23 -1.93
CA ALA A 226 17.78 -8.86 -2.38
C ALA A 226 18.87 -8.77 -3.46
N ALA A 227 18.59 -8.10 -4.57
CA ALA A 227 19.60 -7.93 -5.61
C ALA A 227 20.84 -7.18 -5.07
N PRO A 228 22.06 -7.60 -5.45
CA PRO A 228 23.29 -6.95 -5.02
C PRO A 228 23.42 -5.56 -5.64
N PHE A 229 24.32 -4.73 -5.11
CA PHE A 229 24.56 -3.39 -5.63
C PHE A 229 24.93 -3.40 -7.12
N ASP A 230 25.81 -4.31 -7.53
CA ASP A 230 26.29 -4.42 -8.91
C ASP A 230 25.18 -4.72 -9.92
N TYR A 231 24.14 -5.46 -9.49
CA TYR A 231 22.95 -5.68 -10.33
C TYR A 231 22.26 -4.36 -10.66
N TYR A 232 22.05 -3.48 -9.67
CA TYR A 232 21.45 -2.18 -9.91
C TYR A 232 22.36 -1.27 -10.73
N LEU A 233 23.68 -1.31 -10.49
CA LEU A 233 24.64 -0.52 -11.26
C LEU A 233 24.63 -0.93 -12.74
N GLN A 234 24.64 -2.24 -13.03
CA GLN A 234 24.58 -2.74 -14.39
C GLN A 234 23.23 -2.44 -15.04
N ALA A 235 22.11 -2.67 -14.34
CA ALA A 235 20.78 -2.34 -14.86
C ALA A 235 20.65 -0.84 -15.22
N MET A 236 21.24 0.05 -14.41
CA MET A 236 21.25 1.48 -14.70
C MET A 236 22.14 1.85 -15.89
N ARG A 237 23.28 1.16 -16.09
CA ARG A 237 24.11 1.31 -17.28
C ARG A 237 23.38 0.83 -18.53
N ASP A 238 22.73 -0.33 -18.46
CA ASP A 238 21.98 -0.86 -19.60
C ASP A 238 20.85 0.09 -19.98
N LEU A 239 20.10 0.61 -19.00
CA LEU A 239 19.05 1.60 -19.22
C LEU A 239 19.56 2.92 -19.84
N SER A 240 20.76 3.37 -19.50
CA SER A 240 21.33 4.60 -20.07
C SER A 240 21.84 4.44 -21.50
N GLN A 241 22.11 3.20 -21.93
CA GLN A 241 22.52 2.87 -23.31
C GLN A 241 21.33 2.63 -24.26
N VAL A 242 20.12 2.42 -23.72
CA VAL A 242 18.91 2.33 -24.53
C VAL A 242 18.59 3.73 -25.09
N LYS A 243 18.93 3.96 -26.37
CA LYS A 243 18.38 5.08 -27.12
C LYS A 243 16.86 4.93 -27.13
N VAL A 244 16.15 5.87 -26.50
CA VAL A 244 14.70 5.93 -26.52
C VAL A 244 14.29 6.25 -27.97
N ASN A 245 13.96 5.23 -28.76
CA ASN A 245 13.24 5.44 -30.01
C ASN A 245 11.85 5.99 -29.64
N GLU A 246 11.58 7.25 -29.98
CA GLU A 246 10.39 8.03 -29.58
C GLU A 246 9.03 7.49 -30.04
N ASN A 247 8.92 6.28 -30.58
CA ASN A 247 7.69 5.77 -31.17
C ASN A 247 7.04 4.59 -30.42
N VAL A 248 7.30 4.41 -29.12
CA VAL A 248 6.61 3.38 -28.34
C VAL A 248 5.96 3.98 -27.10
N SER A 249 4.72 4.42 -27.26
CA SER A 249 3.79 4.62 -26.14
C SER A 249 3.55 3.27 -25.45
N GLY A 250 4.34 2.98 -24.41
CA GLY A 250 4.14 1.81 -23.56
C GLY A 250 5.37 0.91 -23.38
N PHE A 251 6.54 1.45 -23.03
CA PHE A 251 7.61 0.61 -22.50
C PHE A 251 7.33 0.24 -21.04
N ARG A 252 6.73 -0.94 -20.85
CA ARG A 252 6.74 -1.68 -19.59
C ARG A 252 7.98 -2.59 -19.60
N LEU A 253 9.11 -2.10 -19.11
CA LEU A 253 10.23 -2.97 -18.74
C LEU A 253 9.85 -3.73 -17.46
N ILE A 254 8.99 -4.74 -17.61
CA ILE A 254 8.87 -5.81 -16.64
C ILE A 254 10.04 -6.75 -16.93
N HIS A 255 11.21 -6.48 -16.37
CA HIS A 255 12.16 -7.56 -16.11
C HIS A 255 11.57 -8.39 -14.96
N LYS A 256 10.64 -9.29 -15.32
CA LYS A 256 10.40 -10.50 -14.54
C LYS A 256 11.70 -11.27 -14.66
N ALA A 257 12.58 -11.14 -13.68
CA ALA A 257 13.48 -12.23 -13.35
C ALA A 257 12.58 -13.43 -13.05
N LYS A 258 12.30 -14.24 -14.07
CA LYS A 258 11.83 -15.61 -13.88
C LYS A 258 12.97 -16.30 -13.14
N CYS A 259 12.88 -16.38 -11.82
CA CYS A 259 13.46 -17.51 -11.14
C CYS A 259 12.71 -18.74 -11.67
N SER A 260 13.36 -19.41 -12.62
CA SER A 260 12.95 -20.70 -13.16
C SER A 260 12.75 -21.65 -11.98
N PHE A 261 11.54 -22.17 -11.84
CA PHE A 261 11.30 -23.34 -11.00
C PHE A 261 11.82 -24.56 -11.77
N SER A 262 12.88 -25.17 -11.24
CA SER A 262 13.28 -26.55 -11.51
C SER A 262 13.34 -27.27 -10.17
#